data_AF-A0A7J5ETR8-F1
#
_entry.id   AF-A0A7J5ETR8-F1
#
_cell.length_a   1.000
_cell.length_b   1.000
_cell.length_c   1.000
_cell.angle_alpha   90.00
_cell.angle_beta   90.00
_cell.angle_gamma   90.00
#
_symmetry.space_group_name_H-M   'P 1'
#
loop_
_entity.id
_entity.type
_entity.pdbx_description
1 polymer ?
#
loop_
_entity_poly.entity_id
_entity_poly.type
_entity_poly.pdbx_seq_one_letter_code
_entity_poly.pdbx_strand_id
1 'polypeptide(L)'
;MVRVIETNLAYPWGIGWDAASSSAWVGNIAAAGGDDQLYQFLIDGTRTGQTIDVSSYGNAFGADLAYDSRNGTLWQLNVGGDDCIHEVDPQTRTVTGATICPAFGISQRGLAYDPVSDTFFAGSWNDARIHQFDRSGAILRSVQTQLNISGLGYNPRTGHLFVLTSDPAAAPDIVVMDQALAPIGTIEINDGGVPLFGDFGQAGLELDCAGNLIAVDQQSKRLYVARTGEPGGCSTDVEWLSESPTMFNVPAGQSRTVTVTVDAAGLAPGLYQAQILVETNTPYDVPAVGVNMLVAFLDVPAGSRGDGEIHGLAGAGITYGCGAGNFCPNGLQTRRVFAVWGMRSAFGPTYVPPRAMGVPFDDVAPDSFGSDFIEDAAARGLFGGCGVRLFCPDSIVQRGDAAVTLLKLLEGPEYSPPEPTGLFTDVAPSQAAWVEEVTRRGIIDACGTTTFCPDAGSNRTDHAIWLVRAFGFQSLSL
;
A
#
# COMPACT_ATOMS: atom_id res chain seq x y z
N MET A 1 -2.94 19.96 -4.06
CA MET A 1 -2.34 21.14 -3.40
C MET A 1 -1.62 20.63 -2.19
N VAL A 2 -0.29 20.76 -2.18
CA VAL A 2 0.59 20.36 -1.07
C VAL A 2 0.52 21.44 0.00
N ARG A 3 0.40 21.04 1.28
CA ARG A 3 0.50 21.99 2.39
C ARG A 3 1.95 22.09 2.83
N VAL A 4 2.43 23.31 3.03
CA VAL A 4 3.81 23.61 3.44
C VAL A 4 3.80 24.11 4.88
N ILE A 5 4.67 23.53 5.73
CA ILE A 5 4.84 23.90 7.13
C ILE A 5 6.29 24.30 7.37
N GLU A 6 6.51 25.50 7.92
CA GLU A 6 7.85 25.96 8.32
C GLU A 6 8.23 25.35 9.68
N THR A 7 9.33 24.58 9.73
CA THR A 7 9.74 23.92 10.98
C THR A 7 10.40 24.89 11.97
N ASN A 8 11.14 25.87 11.45
CA ASN A 8 12.08 26.71 12.20
C ASN A 8 13.12 25.92 13.01
N LEU A 9 13.37 24.66 12.65
CA LEU A 9 14.43 23.83 13.22
C LEU A 9 15.77 24.15 12.53
N ALA A 10 16.87 23.92 13.23
CA ALA A 10 18.18 24.19 12.66
C ALA A 10 18.50 23.18 11.54
N TYR A 11 18.19 21.91 11.79
CA TYR A 11 18.42 20.80 10.86
C TYR A 11 17.35 19.70 11.03
N PRO A 12 16.13 19.90 10.49
CA PRO A 12 15.08 18.89 10.54
C PRO A 12 15.46 17.68 9.67
N TRP A 13 15.19 16.47 10.16
CA TRP A 13 15.43 15.25 9.38
C TRP A 13 14.31 14.22 9.49
N GLY A 14 14.32 13.44 10.56
CA GLY A 14 13.41 12.31 10.72
C GLY A 14 12.05 12.78 11.18
N ILE A 15 11.02 12.06 10.78
CA ILE A 15 9.65 12.34 11.19
C ILE A 15 8.94 11.05 11.57
N GLY A 16 8.10 11.11 12.61
CA GLY A 16 7.20 10.03 12.98
C GLY A 16 5.82 10.57 13.36
N TRP A 17 4.76 9.83 13.05
CA TRP A 17 3.38 10.26 13.27
C TRP A 17 2.79 9.53 14.46
N ASP A 18 2.64 10.25 15.57
CA ASP A 18 1.97 9.75 16.76
C ASP A 18 0.46 9.78 16.51
N ALA A 19 -0.09 8.61 16.18
CA ALA A 19 -1.51 8.43 15.92
C ALA A 19 -2.39 8.73 17.16
N ALA A 20 -1.88 8.50 18.37
CA ALA A 20 -2.66 8.70 19.60
C ALA A 20 -2.91 10.18 19.87
N SER A 21 -1.92 11.03 19.59
CA SER A 21 -2.05 12.49 19.74
C SER A 21 -2.37 13.23 18.45
N SER A 22 -2.44 12.54 17.31
CA SER A 22 -2.62 13.12 15.97
C SER A 22 -1.60 14.23 15.67
N SER A 23 -0.33 13.94 15.93
CA SER A 23 0.76 14.89 15.81
C SER A 23 2.02 14.26 15.22
N ALA A 24 2.86 15.08 14.62
CA ALA A 24 4.15 14.66 14.08
C ALA A 24 5.28 15.04 15.03
N TRP A 25 6.26 14.15 15.17
CA TRP A 25 7.50 14.40 15.89
C TRP A 25 8.65 14.49 14.89
N VAL A 26 9.34 15.62 14.87
CA VAL A 26 10.43 15.90 13.90
C VAL A 26 11.76 16.06 14.63
N GLY A 27 12.77 15.30 14.22
CA GLY A 27 14.11 15.34 14.81
C GLY A 27 14.94 16.52 14.31
N ASN A 28 15.71 17.13 15.22
CA ASN A 28 16.61 18.25 14.95
C ASN A 28 18.08 17.86 15.22
N ILE A 29 18.81 17.45 14.19
CA ILE A 29 20.10 16.75 14.32
C ILE A 29 21.22 17.67 14.82
N ALA A 30 21.84 17.35 15.97
CA ALA A 30 22.93 18.14 16.54
C ALA A 30 24.21 18.12 15.71
N ALA A 31 24.56 16.98 15.10
CA ALA A 31 25.73 16.85 14.23
C ALA A 31 25.72 17.82 13.03
N ALA A 32 24.55 18.35 12.67
CA ALA A 32 24.36 19.31 11.61
C ALA A 32 23.88 20.70 12.11
N GLY A 33 24.04 20.97 13.41
CA GLY A 33 23.77 22.27 14.04
C GLY A 33 22.44 22.38 14.80
N GLY A 34 21.72 21.27 14.96
CA GLY A 34 20.55 21.13 15.84
C GLY A 34 20.91 20.85 17.31
N ASP A 35 20.04 20.13 18.01
CA ASP A 35 20.11 19.90 19.46
C ASP A 35 19.72 18.48 19.90
N ASP A 36 19.57 17.54 18.96
CA ASP A 36 19.12 16.15 19.19
C ASP A 36 17.83 16.07 20.00
N GLN A 37 16.89 16.97 19.69
CA GLN A 37 15.51 16.89 20.18
C GLN A 37 14.55 16.50 19.07
N LEU A 38 13.53 15.73 19.45
CA LEU A 38 12.30 15.58 18.68
C LEU A 38 11.34 16.70 19.09
N TYR A 39 10.78 17.41 18.12
CA TYR A 39 9.82 18.48 18.33
C TYR A 39 8.44 18.10 17.80
N GLN A 40 7.40 18.32 18.61
CA GLN A 40 6.03 18.00 18.21
C GLN A 40 5.36 19.13 17.43
N PHE A 41 4.73 18.77 16.32
CA PHE A 41 3.97 19.63 15.42
C PHE A 41 2.56 19.06 15.21
N LEU A 42 1.56 19.94 15.19
CA LEU A 42 0.25 19.61 14.64
C LEU A 42 0.28 19.78 13.11
N ILE A 43 -0.62 19.09 12.41
CA ILE A 43 -0.67 19.11 10.94
C ILE A 43 -1.10 20.47 10.35
N ASP A 44 -1.60 21.38 11.19
CA ASP A 44 -1.83 22.78 10.81
C ASP A 44 -0.56 23.64 10.86
N GLY A 45 0.58 23.04 11.25
CA GLY A 45 1.88 23.68 11.40
C GLY A 45 2.13 24.25 12.79
N THR A 46 1.19 24.12 13.72
CA THR A 46 1.36 24.60 15.10
C THR A 46 2.39 23.76 15.85
N ARG A 47 3.45 24.41 16.35
CA ARG A 47 4.39 23.79 17.29
C ARG A 47 3.78 23.77 18.69
N THR A 48 3.70 22.59 19.31
CA THR A 48 3.05 22.45 20.62
C THR A 48 3.95 22.89 21.78
N GLY A 49 5.25 23.04 21.52
CA GLY A 49 6.27 23.30 22.53
C GLY A 49 6.74 22.04 23.26
N GLN A 50 6.19 20.86 22.94
CA GLN A 50 6.65 19.59 23.48
C GLN A 50 7.93 19.13 22.77
N THR A 51 8.85 18.58 23.56
CA THR A 51 10.13 18.08 23.09
C THR A 51 10.45 16.73 23.74
N ILE A 52 11.25 15.91 23.05
CA ILE A 52 11.85 14.69 23.59
C ILE A 52 13.35 14.77 23.35
N ASP A 53 14.15 14.64 24.40
CA ASP A 53 15.62 14.60 24.31
C ASP A 53 16.05 13.18 23.91
N VAL A 54 16.68 13.05 22.74
CA VAL A 54 17.17 11.77 22.19
C VAL A 54 18.69 11.68 22.19
N SER A 55 19.38 12.60 22.86
CA SER A 55 20.86 12.58 22.96
C SER A 55 21.40 11.40 23.76
N SER A 56 20.58 10.76 24.60
CA SER A 56 21.00 9.78 25.61
C SER A 56 21.52 8.45 25.07
N TYR A 57 21.14 8.05 23.85
CA TYR A 57 21.64 6.83 23.21
C TYR A 57 22.79 7.09 22.23
N GLY A 58 23.44 8.25 22.33
CA GLY A 58 24.69 8.54 21.62
C GLY A 58 24.52 8.70 20.13
N ASN A 59 23.37 9.25 19.70
CA ASN A 59 23.07 9.50 18.30
C ASN A 59 24.18 10.32 17.63
N ALA A 60 24.90 9.72 16.69
CA ALA A 60 25.74 10.49 15.78
C ALA A 60 24.87 11.22 14.76
N PHE A 61 23.76 10.59 14.36
CA PHE A 61 22.76 11.15 13.46
C PHE A 61 21.43 10.41 13.67
N GLY A 62 20.44 11.06 14.28
CA GLY A 62 19.08 10.53 14.38
C GLY A 62 18.37 10.69 13.03
N ALA A 63 18.28 9.60 12.27
CA ALA A 63 17.65 9.58 10.96
C ALA A 63 16.11 9.49 11.09
N ASP A 64 15.45 8.74 10.21
CA ASP A 64 13.99 8.67 10.18
C ASP A 64 13.40 7.96 11.40
N LEU A 65 12.12 8.21 11.65
CA LEU A 65 11.36 7.57 12.73
C LEU A 65 10.25 6.69 12.15
N ALA A 66 9.82 5.72 12.92
CA ALA A 66 8.58 4.98 12.66
C ALA A 66 7.74 4.91 13.92
N TYR A 67 6.42 5.07 13.78
CA TYR A 67 5.49 4.87 14.89
C TYR A 67 5.07 3.40 15.00
N ASP A 68 5.45 2.77 16.11
CA ASP A 68 4.97 1.46 16.51
C ASP A 68 3.54 1.62 17.04
N SER A 69 2.57 1.54 16.14
CA SER A 69 1.16 1.68 16.48
C SER A 69 0.63 0.54 17.36
N ARG A 70 1.42 -0.51 17.61
CA ARG A 70 1.05 -1.55 18.57
C ARG A 70 1.41 -1.16 20.01
N ASN A 71 2.55 -0.51 20.21
CA ASN A 71 2.97 -0.14 21.57
C ASN A 71 2.79 1.34 21.89
N GLY A 72 2.36 2.14 20.91
CA GLY A 72 2.21 3.59 21.07
C GLY A 72 3.55 4.31 21.22
N THR A 73 4.63 3.71 20.73
CA THR A 73 6.00 4.24 20.83
C THR A 73 6.54 4.66 19.46
N LEU A 74 7.52 5.55 19.46
CA LEU A 74 8.30 5.90 18.28
C LEU A 74 9.62 5.13 18.31
N TRP A 75 10.11 4.74 17.15
CA TRP A 75 11.44 4.16 16.99
C TRP A 75 12.25 5.07 16.08
N GLN A 76 13.45 5.46 16.51
CA GLN A 76 14.34 6.31 15.72
C GLN A 76 15.61 5.56 15.35
N LEU A 77 15.99 5.65 14.08
CA LEU A 77 17.22 5.05 13.57
C LEU A 77 18.46 5.91 13.92
N ASN A 78 19.44 5.30 14.58
CA ASN A 78 20.74 5.91 14.87
C ASN A 78 21.73 5.59 13.76
N VAL A 79 22.27 6.60 13.07
CA VAL A 79 23.19 6.42 11.95
C VAL A 79 24.59 6.85 12.36
N GLY A 80 25.59 6.00 12.11
CA GLY A 80 27.00 6.29 12.44
C GLY A 80 27.34 6.13 13.93
N GLY A 81 26.38 5.69 14.74
CA GLY A 81 26.56 5.20 16.10
C GLY A 81 26.54 3.68 16.14
N ASP A 82 25.51 3.09 16.75
CA ASP A 82 25.32 1.64 16.84
C ASP A 82 24.54 1.04 15.65
N ASP A 83 24.08 1.88 14.71
CA ASP A 83 23.25 1.50 13.55
C ASP A 83 21.92 0.80 13.94
N CYS A 84 21.50 0.95 15.19
CA CYS A 84 20.28 0.37 15.74
C CYS A 84 19.09 1.34 15.67
N ILE A 85 17.88 0.81 15.87
CA ILE A 85 16.70 1.63 16.16
C ILE A 85 16.46 1.67 17.68
N HIS A 86 16.13 2.86 18.20
CA HIS A 86 15.93 3.11 19.62
C HIS A 86 14.51 3.57 19.89
N GLU A 87 13.90 3.01 20.92
CA GLU A 87 12.53 3.31 21.30
C GLU A 87 12.43 4.60 22.13
N VAL A 88 11.44 5.39 21.77
CA VAL A 88 11.08 6.67 22.36
C VAL A 88 9.59 6.64 22.70
N ASP A 89 9.25 6.92 23.94
CA ASP A 89 7.86 7.02 24.37
C ASP A 89 7.37 8.48 24.23
N PRO A 90 6.44 8.77 23.30
CA PRO A 90 5.93 10.13 23.09
C PRO A 90 5.02 10.63 24.22
N GLN A 91 4.44 9.73 25.03
CA GLN A 91 3.57 10.10 26.15
C GLN A 91 4.39 10.56 27.36
N THR A 92 5.39 9.76 27.74
CA THR A 92 6.30 10.12 28.83
C THR A 92 7.39 11.10 28.40
N ARG A 93 7.61 11.23 27.08
CA ARG A 93 8.62 12.07 26.44
C ARG A 93 10.04 11.70 26.86
N THR A 94 10.31 10.40 26.87
CA THR A 94 11.60 9.84 27.26
C THR A 94 12.02 8.70 26.34
N VAL A 95 13.33 8.50 26.21
CA VAL A 95 13.89 7.29 25.62
C VAL A 95 13.70 6.14 26.61
N THR A 96 13.17 5.01 26.15
CA THR A 96 12.83 3.87 27.04
C THR A 96 14.06 3.01 27.37
N GLY A 97 15.06 3.04 26.49
CA GLY A 97 16.26 2.20 26.55
C GLY A 97 16.11 0.86 25.82
N ALA A 98 14.95 0.58 25.23
CA ALA A 98 14.80 -0.54 24.30
C ALA A 98 15.46 -0.22 22.95
N THR A 99 16.16 -1.22 22.40
CA THR A 99 16.92 -1.09 21.17
C THR A 99 16.79 -2.35 20.34
N ILE A 100 16.65 -2.21 19.02
CA ILE A 100 16.70 -3.32 18.06
C ILE A 100 17.88 -3.05 17.12
N CYS A 101 18.79 -4.02 17.03
CA CYS A 101 20.06 -3.87 16.30
C CYS A 101 20.18 -4.90 15.16
N PRO A 102 19.54 -4.66 14.00
CA PRO A 102 19.71 -5.53 12.85
C PRO A 102 21.13 -5.45 12.30
N ALA A 103 21.66 -6.58 11.83
CA ALA A 103 22.99 -6.65 11.25
C ALA A 103 23.01 -6.13 9.80
N PHE A 104 22.66 -4.85 9.60
CA PHE A 104 22.58 -4.22 8.27
C PHE A 104 23.91 -4.25 7.51
N GLY A 105 25.03 -4.10 8.23
CA GLY A 105 26.38 -4.00 7.66
C GLY A 105 26.69 -2.66 6.98
N ILE A 106 25.68 -1.85 6.70
CA ILE A 106 25.73 -0.49 6.17
C ILE A 106 24.69 0.34 6.91
N SER A 107 25.02 1.59 7.28
CA SER A 107 24.07 2.47 7.97
C SER A 107 22.84 2.76 7.11
N GLN A 108 21.65 2.77 7.72
CA GLN A 108 20.36 3.03 7.06
C GLN A 108 19.95 4.51 7.20
N ARG A 109 18.81 4.95 6.63
CA ARG A 109 18.27 6.32 6.81
C ARG A 109 16.77 6.38 6.92
N GLY A 110 16.06 5.70 6.03
CA GLY A 110 14.60 5.61 6.12
C GLY A 110 14.18 4.48 7.06
N LEU A 111 13.07 4.67 7.76
CA LEU A 111 12.51 3.71 8.71
C LEU A 111 10.98 3.75 8.63
N ALA A 112 10.33 2.60 8.49
CA ALA A 112 8.88 2.49 8.57
C ALA A 112 8.48 1.24 9.37
N TYR A 113 7.28 1.23 9.93
CA TYR A 113 6.75 0.11 10.70
C TYR A 113 5.50 -0.49 10.03
N ASP A 114 5.46 -1.82 9.94
CA ASP A 114 4.29 -2.57 9.50
C ASP A 114 3.57 -3.21 10.72
N PRO A 115 2.45 -2.62 11.16
CA PRO A 115 1.68 -3.16 12.27
C PRO A 115 0.94 -4.44 11.93
N VAL A 116 0.86 -4.89 10.67
CA VAL A 116 0.21 -6.16 10.30
C VAL A 116 1.15 -7.33 10.56
N SER A 117 2.39 -7.23 10.06
CA SER A 117 3.39 -8.29 10.23
C SER A 117 4.26 -8.16 11.49
N ASP A 118 4.18 -7.04 12.22
CA ASP A 118 5.05 -6.70 13.35
C ASP A 118 6.53 -6.58 12.97
N THR A 119 6.79 -5.95 11.84
CA THR A 119 8.13 -5.80 11.29
C THR A 119 8.42 -4.35 10.95
N PHE A 120 9.70 -4.06 10.79
CA PHE A 120 10.18 -2.76 10.37
C PHE A 120 10.82 -2.86 8.99
N PHE A 121 10.76 -1.77 8.25
CA PHE A 121 11.54 -1.55 7.04
C PHE A 121 12.61 -0.52 7.32
N ALA A 122 13.85 -0.79 6.93
CA ALA A 122 14.92 0.20 6.90
C ALA A 122 15.53 0.28 5.51
N GLY A 123 15.85 1.49 5.07
CA GLY A 123 16.38 1.73 3.73
C GLY A 123 17.62 2.62 3.72
N SER A 124 18.51 2.40 2.76
CA SER A 124 19.80 3.06 2.67
C SER A 124 20.08 3.55 1.25
N TRP A 125 20.55 4.79 1.11
CA TRP A 125 21.12 5.29 -0.14
C TRP A 125 22.56 4.84 -0.40
N ASN A 126 23.27 4.27 0.59
CA ASN A 126 24.69 3.89 0.42
C ASN A 126 24.85 2.64 -0.44
N ASP A 127 23.92 1.71 -0.30
CA ASP A 127 23.88 0.45 -1.03
C ASP A 127 22.55 0.27 -1.78
N ALA A 128 21.64 1.25 -1.71
CA ALA A 128 20.36 1.27 -2.42
C ALA A 128 19.51 0.02 -2.15
N ARG A 129 19.40 -0.35 -0.87
CA ARG A 129 18.65 -1.53 -0.40
C ARG A 129 17.56 -1.14 0.60
N ILE A 130 16.51 -1.95 0.62
CA ILE A 130 15.51 -1.99 1.69
C ILE A 130 15.61 -3.34 2.38
N HIS A 131 15.69 -3.32 3.71
CA HIS A 131 15.64 -4.48 4.59
C HIS A 131 14.30 -4.51 5.31
N GLN A 132 13.68 -5.69 5.41
CA GLN A 132 12.58 -5.92 6.35
C GLN A 132 13.10 -6.80 7.49
N PHE A 133 12.83 -6.44 8.74
CA PHE A 133 13.33 -7.14 9.92
C PHE A 133 12.29 -7.19 11.05
N ASP A 134 12.38 -8.21 11.89
CA ASP A 134 11.49 -8.38 13.05
C ASP A 134 12.01 -7.71 14.33
N ARG A 135 11.23 -7.78 15.42
CA ARG A 135 11.59 -7.21 16.73
C ARG A 135 12.86 -7.78 17.36
N SER A 136 13.33 -8.95 16.92
CA SER A 136 14.62 -9.49 17.36
C SER A 136 15.82 -8.88 16.62
N GLY A 137 15.55 -8.11 15.56
CA GLY A 137 16.55 -7.59 14.63
C GLY A 137 16.92 -8.59 13.53
N ALA A 138 16.21 -9.72 13.41
CA ALA A 138 16.46 -10.68 12.34
C ALA A 138 15.94 -10.12 11.01
N ILE A 139 16.84 -10.02 10.02
CA ILE A 139 16.51 -9.60 8.67
C ILE A 139 15.76 -10.74 7.98
N LEU A 140 14.49 -10.48 7.63
CA LEU A 140 13.59 -11.43 6.97
C LEU A 140 13.81 -11.44 5.45
N ARG A 141 14.04 -10.26 4.88
CA ARG A 141 14.37 -10.10 3.45
C ARG A 141 15.13 -8.81 3.19
N SER A 142 15.80 -8.76 2.05
CA SER A 142 16.55 -7.57 1.61
C SER A 142 16.51 -7.44 0.09
N VAL A 143 15.99 -6.32 -0.40
CA VAL A 143 15.79 -6.07 -1.83
C VAL A 143 16.67 -4.90 -2.28
N GLN A 144 17.33 -5.08 -3.41
CA GLN A 144 18.11 -4.03 -4.07
C GLN A 144 17.16 -3.20 -4.92
N THR A 145 17.00 -1.91 -4.60
CA THR A 145 16.01 -1.03 -5.24
C THR A 145 16.62 -0.06 -6.24
N GLN A 146 17.94 0.18 -6.16
CA GLN A 146 18.64 1.22 -6.93
C GLN A 146 18.16 2.66 -6.61
N LEU A 147 17.51 2.86 -5.46
CA LEU A 147 17.05 4.17 -5.01
C LEU A 147 17.95 4.75 -3.91
N ASN A 148 18.12 6.08 -3.91
CA ASN A 148 18.82 6.81 -2.85
C ASN A 148 17.89 7.08 -1.67
N ILE A 149 17.55 6.04 -0.91
CA ILE A 149 16.51 6.07 0.13
C ILE A 149 16.89 6.98 1.30
N SER A 150 16.07 7.99 1.58
CA SER A 150 16.24 8.94 2.70
C SER A 150 15.19 8.78 3.81
N GLY A 151 13.96 8.44 3.44
CA GLY A 151 12.82 8.30 4.34
C GLY A 151 11.83 7.26 3.86
N LEU A 152 11.10 6.63 4.78
CA LEU A 152 10.13 5.57 4.47
C LEU A 152 8.80 5.80 5.20
N GLY A 153 7.68 5.70 4.48
CA GLY A 153 6.35 5.61 5.08
C GLY A 153 5.64 4.33 4.66
N TYR A 154 4.82 3.74 5.51
CA TYR A 154 4.11 2.49 5.20
C TYR A 154 2.61 2.62 5.40
N ASN A 155 1.82 2.11 4.46
CA ASN A 155 0.37 2.03 4.59
C ASN A 155 -0.08 0.58 4.87
N PRO A 156 -0.48 0.25 6.10
CA PRO A 156 -0.94 -1.10 6.45
C PRO A 156 -2.27 -1.49 5.78
N ARG A 157 -3.05 -0.54 5.26
CA ARG A 157 -4.32 -0.87 4.56
C ARG A 157 -4.10 -1.33 3.12
N THR A 158 -3.09 -0.79 2.45
CA THR A 158 -2.76 -1.14 1.05
C THR A 158 -1.57 -2.09 0.95
N GLY A 159 -0.74 -2.14 2.00
CA GLY A 159 0.54 -2.85 2.00
C GLY A 159 1.62 -2.14 1.19
N HIS A 160 1.41 -0.87 0.82
CA HIS A 160 2.37 -0.10 0.05
C HIS A 160 3.44 0.55 0.94
N LEU A 161 4.68 0.53 0.45
CA LEU A 161 5.80 1.25 1.04
C LEU A 161 6.12 2.47 0.18
N PHE A 162 6.11 3.65 0.79
CA PHE A 162 6.50 4.90 0.18
C PHE A 162 7.97 5.18 0.48
N VAL A 163 8.73 5.42 -0.57
CA VAL A 163 10.18 5.61 -0.50
C VAL A 163 10.52 7.01 -0.96
N LEU A 164 10.88 7.89 -0.03
CA LEU A 164 11.41 9.20 -0.36
C LEU A 164 12.87 9.05 -0.78
N THR A 165 13.22 9.63 -1.94
CA THR A 165 14.56 9.53 -2.52
C THR A 165 15.31 10.85 -2.43
N SER A 166 16.54 10.82 -1.92
CA SER A 166 17.43 11.98 -1.90
C SER A 166 18.20 12.03 -3.21
N ASP A 167 17.58 12.66 -4.20
CA ASP A 167 18.07 12.74 -5.56
C ASP A 167 17.97 14.17 -6.11
N PRO A 168 18.58 14.48 -7.27
CA PRO A 168 18.36 15.75 -7.96
C PRO A 168 16.86 15.98 -8.23
N ALA A 169 16.41 17.23 -8.26
CA ALA A 169 14.99 17.63 -8.39
C ALA A 169 14.30 17.18 -9.70
N ALA A 170 15.03 16.58 -10.63
CA ALA A 170 14.49 15.97 -11.84
C ALA A 170 14.12 14.47 -11.66
N ALA A 171 14.59 13.84 -10.57
CA ALA A 171 14.21 12.49 -10.20
C ALA A 171 12.86 12.49 -9.46
N PRO A 172 12.14 11.36 -9.45
CA PRO A 172 10.91 11.27 -8.68
C PRO A 172 11.15 11.47 -7.19
N ASP A 173 10.35 12.31 -6.54
CA ASP A 173 10.49 12.53 -5.10
C ASP A 173 10.24 11.23 -4.32
N ILE A 174 9.07 10.62 -4.54
CA ILE A 174 8.63 9.42 -3.82
C ILE A 174 8.34 8.29 -4.81
N VAL A 175 8.89 7.11 -4.55
CA VAL A 175 8.55 5.87 -5.25
C VAL A 175 7.59 5.05 -4.38
N VAL A 176 6.48 4.61 -4.96
CA VAL A 176 5.51 3.71 -4.30
C VAL A 176 5.88 2.28 -4.65
N MET A 177 6.01 1.43 -3.64
CA MET A 177 6.32 0.02 -3.80
C MET A 177 5.20 -0.87 -3.29
N ASP A 178 5.00 -2.01 -3.95
CA ASP A 178 4.10 -3.06 -3.50
C ASP A 178 4.70 -3.91 -2.35
N GLN A 179 3.95 -4.91 -1.91
CA GLN A 179 4.39 -5.83 -0.85
C GLN A 179 5.61 -6.67 -1.24
N ALA A 180 5.92 -6.83 -2.53
CA ALA A 180 7.14 -7.48 -3.02
C ALA A 180 8.35 -6.53 -3.10
N LEU A 181 8.16 -5.26 -2.72
CA LEU A 181 9.13 -4.16 -2.88
C LEU A 181 9.45 -3.84 -4.35
N ALA A 182 8.50 -4.09 -5.25
CA ALA A 182 8.58 -3.67 -6.64
C ALA A 182 7.96 -2.28 -6.81
N PRO A 183 8.59 -1.37 -7.60
CA PRO A 183 8.04 -0.05 -7.84
C PRO A 183 6.77 -0.12 -8.69
N ILE A 184 5.68 0.48 -8.21
CA ILE A 184 4.36 0.48 -8.86
C ILE A 184 3.85 1.90 -9.20
N GLY A 185 4.53 2.94 -8.74
CA GLY A 185 4.16 4.32 -9.04
C GLY A 185 5.14 5.33 -8.44
N THR A 186 4.89 6.61 -8.70
CA THR A 186 5.63 7.72 -8.10
C THR A 186 4.69 8.83 -7.65
N ILE A 187 5.11 9.60 -6.65
CA ILE A 187 4.42 10.78 -6.16
C ILE A 187 5.41 11.95 -6.19
N GLU A 188 5.05 13.00 -6.93
CA GLU A 188 5.83 14.24 -7.00
C GLU A 188 5.29 15.26 -6.00
N ILE A 189 6.17 15.86 -5.20
CA ILE A 189 5.83 16.89 -4.23
C ILE A 189 5.97 18.26 -4.90
N ASN A 190 4.87 18.70 -5.51
CA ASN A 190 4.81 19.96 -6.25
C ASN A 190 3.58 20.80 -5.89
N ASP A 191 3.67 22.11 -6.13
CA ASP A 191 2.52 23.03 -6.09
C ASP A 191 2.22 23.53 -7.51
N GLY A 192 1.11 23.06 -8.08
CA GLY A 192 0.69 23.43 -9.43
C GLY A 192 1.71 23.03 -10.52
N GLY A 193 2.44 21.92 -10.33
CA GLY A 193 3.49 21.47 -11.24
C GLY A 193 4.87 22.10 -11.01
N VAL A 194 5.01 22.98 -10.01
CA VAL A 194 6.32 23.52 -9.59
C VAL A 194 6.89 22.62 -8.49
N PRO A 195 8.04 21.95 -8.71
CA PRO A 195 8.68 21.12 -7.68
C PRO A 195 8.98 21.94 -6.41
N LEU A 196 8.68 21.35 -5.25
CA LEU A 196 8.95 21.99 -3.96
C LEU A 196 10.31 21.58 -3.38
N PHE A 197 10.76 20.35 -3.63
CA PHE A 197 12.10 19.92 -3.26
C PHE A 197 13.16 20.52 -4.20
N GLY A 198 14.29 20.93 -3.61
CA GLY A 198 15.54 21.15 -4.33
C GLY A 198 16.37 19.87 -4.43
N ASP A 199 17.44 19.92 -5.21
CA ASP A 199 18.38 18.78 -5.36
C ASP A 199 18.85 18.28 -4.00
N PHE A 200 18.58 17.01 -3.67
CA PHE A 200 18.98 16.37 -2.40
C PHE A 200 18.36 17.01 -1.14
N GLY A 201 17.21 17.66 -1.27
CA GLY A 201 16.48 18.26 -0.14
C GLY A 201 15.74 17.25 0.73
N GLN A 202 15.49 16.05 0.21
CA GLN A 202 14.67 15.03 0.84
C GLN A 202 15.35 14.38 2.06
N ALA A 203 14.60 14.24 3.15
CA ALA A 203 15.03 13.63 4.41
C ALA A 203 14.06 12.53 4.86
N GLY A 204 13.43 12.66 6.04
CA GLY A 204 12.46 11.70 6.57
C GLY A 204 11.09 11.76 5.88
N LEU A 205 10.33 10.68 5.99
CA LEU A 205 8.99 10.55 5.43
C LEU A 205 8.10 9.76 6.38
N GLU A 206 6.84 10.16 6.54
CA GLU A 206 5.89 9.39 7.32
C GLU A 206 4.47 9.51 6.75
N LEU A 207 3.60 8.53 7.03
CA LEU A 207 2.19 8.52 6.64
C LEU A 207 1.28 8.85 7.84
N ASP A 208 0.37 9.82 7.67
CA ASP A 208 -0.62 10.15 8.68
C ASP A 208 -1.88 9.26 8.61
N CYS A 209 -2.72 9.35 9.65
CA CYS A 209 -3.96 8.58 9.72
C CYS A 209 -5.00 8.95 8.65
N ALA A 210 -4.84 10.08 7.95
CA ALA A 210 -5.74 10.53 6.89
C ALA A 210 -5.23 10.13 5.49
N GLY A 211 -4.08 9.45 5.38
CA GLY A 211 -3.49 9.02 4.12
C GLY A 211 -2.67 10.13 3.45
N ASN A 212 -2.17 11.10 4.20
CA ASN A 212 -1.21 12.09 3.71
C ASN A 212 0.20 11.64 4.08
N LEU A 213 1.13 11.78 3.14
CA LEU A 213 2.55 11.73 3.42
C LEU A 213 3.02 13.08 3.94
N ILE A 214 3.87 13.04 4.96
CA ILE A 214 4.55 14.19 5.54
C ILE A 214 6.04 13.99 5.26
N ALA A 215 6.56 14.72 4.28
CA ALA A 215 7.96 14.65 3.87
C ALA A 215 8.75 15.82 4.47
N VAL A 216 9.96 15.55 4.95
CA VAL A 216 10.87 16.56 5.50
C VAL A 216 11.82 17.06 4.41
N ASP A 217 11.94 18.37 4.28
CA ASP A 217 12.96 19.05 3.49
C ASP A 217 14.03 19.65 4.40
N GLN A 218 15.21 19.03 4.40
CA GLN A 218 16.34 19.46 5.22
C GLN A 218 16.96 20.78 4.75
N GLN A 219 16.82 21.15 3.47
CA GLN A 219 17.44 22.35 2.91
C GLN A 219 16.56 23.57 3.16
N SER A 220 15.28 23.46 2.82
CA SER A 220 14.32 24.56 3.03
C SER A 220 13.75 24.59 4.44
N LYS A 221 14.00 23.53 5.24
CA LYS A 221 13.60 23.38 6.65
C LYS A 221 12.08 23.34 6.80
N ARG A 222 11.42 22.63 5.89
CA ARG A 222 9.96 22.57 5.78
C ARG A 222 9.46 21.14 5.88
N LEU A 223 8.18 21.02 6.21
CA LEU A 223 7.40 19.80 6.00
C LEU A 223 6.47 20.02 4.81
N TYR A 224 6.37 19.01 3.95
CA TYR A 224 5.41 18.95 2.86
C TYR A 224 4.38 17.88 3.15
N VAL A 225 3.11 18.28 3.26
CA VAL A 225 1.99 17.37 3.47
C VAL A 225 1.27 17.17 2.14
N ALA A 226 1.35 15.96 1.59
CA ALA A 226 0.79 15.60 0.30
C ALA A 226 -0.12 14.38 0.42
N ARG A 227 -1.22 14.37 -0.32
CA ARG A 227 -2.12 13.21 -0.37
C ARG A 227 -1.50 12.10 -1.20
N THR A 228 -1.57 10.87 -0.70
CA THR A 228 -1.24 9.67 -1.50
C THR A 228 -2.35 9.31 -2.48
N GLY A 229 -3.61 9.62 -2.12
CA GLY A 229 -4.78 9.06 -2.79
C GLY A 229 -5.20 7.69 -2.25
N GLU A 230 -4.47 7.15 -1.28
CA GLU A 230 -4.78 5.90 -0.57
C GLU A 230 -5.66 6.15 0.67
N PRO A 231 -6.36 5.12 1.18
CA PRO A 231 -7.06 5.24 2.46
C PRO A 231 -6.07 5.49 3.61
N GLY A 232 -6.59 6.00 4.73
CA GLY A 232 -5.81 6.40 5.91
C GLY A 232 -4.86 5.33 6.45
N GLY A 233 -3.65 5.73 6.82
CA GLY A 233 -2.53 4.84 7.16
C GLY A 233 -2.52 4.27 8.57
N CYS A 234 -3.34 4.76 9.49
CA CYS A 234 -3.37 4.22 10.85
C CYS A 234 -4.31 3.02 10.95
N SER A 235 -3.89 2.00 11.71
CA SER A 235 -4.81 1.02 12.29
C SER A 235 -5.58 1.68 13.43
N THR A 236 -6.63 2.41 13.09
CA THR A 236 -7.62 2.88 14.06
C THR A 236 -8.53 1.72 14.45
N ASP A 237 -9.18 1.82 15.60
CA ASP A 237 -10.35 1.00 15.89
C ASP A 237 -11.29 1.00 14.68
N VAL A 238 -11.83 -0.17 14.36
CA VAL A 238 -12.76 -0.35 13.26
C VAL A 238 -14.17 -0.47 13.84
N GLU A 239 -15.12 0.26 13.28
CA GLU A 239 -16.49 0.32 13.83
C GLU A 239 -17.20 -1.04 13.85
N TRP A 240 -16.78 -1.97 12.99
CA TRP A 240 -17.38 -3.30 12.87
C TRP A 240 -16.85 -4.34 13.87
N LEU A 241 -15.84 -4.00 14.67
CA LEU A 241 -15.21 -4.89 15.64
C LEU A 241 -15.20 -4.22 17.02
N SER A 242 -15.59 -4.94 18.07
CA SER A 242 -15.48 -4.47 19.45
C SER A 242 -15.22 -5.59 20.43
N GLU A 243 -14.67 -5.25 21.59
CA GLU A 243 -14.30 -6.21 22.62
C GLU A 243 -14.73 -5.78 24.03
N SER A 244 -15.03 -6.77 24.87
CA SER A 244 -15.42 -6.52 26.25
C SER A 244 -15.02 -7.69 27.17
N PRO A 245 -14.30 -7.44 28.28
CA PRO A 245 -13.80 -6.13 28.73
C PRO A 245 -12.57 -5.67 27.93
N THR A 246 -12.38 -4.36 27.80
CA THR A 246 -11.19 -3.73 27.19
C THR A 246 -10.01 -3.61 28.15
N MET A 247 -10.22 -3.83 29.46
CA MET A 247 -9.18 -3.81 30.49
C MET A 247 -9.45 -4.86 31.56
N PHE A 248 -8.43 -5.65 31.91
CA PHE A 248 -8.54 -6.74 32.88
C PHE A 248 -7.19 -7.15 33.46
N ASN A 249 -7.20 -7.84 34.61
CA ASN A 249 -6.02 -8.45 35.21
C ASN A 249 -6.05 -9.98 35.00
N VAL A 250 -4.92 -10.54 34.55
CA VAL A 250 -4.69 -11.99 34.42
C VAL A 250 -3.65 -12.45 35.44
N PRO A 251 -4.04 -13.07 36.55
CA PRO A 251 -3.08 -13.65 37.51
C PRO A 251 -2.25 -14.78 36.89
N ALA A 252 -1.07 -15.05 37.47
CA ALA A 252 -0.20 -16.12 36.98
C ALA A 252 -0.91 -17.48 36.94
N GLY A 253 -0.83 -18.16 35.80
CA GLY A 253 -1.47 -19.46 35.56
C GLY A 253 -3.00 -19.43 35.43
N GLN A 254 -3.61 -18.24 35.32
CA GLN A 254 -5.05 -18.07 35.11
C GLN A 254 -5.34 -17.56 33.70
N SER A 255 -6.62 -17.60 33.31
CA SER A 255 -7.12 -17.06 32.05
C SER A 255 -8.25 -16.05 32.27
N ARG A 256 -8.43 -15.16 31.30
CA ARG A 256 -9.59 -14.25 31.21
C ARG A 256 -10.25 -14.41 29.85
N THR A 257 -11.57 -14.39 29.84
CA THR A 257 -12.36 -14.37 28.60
C THR A 257 -12.62 -12.94 28.20
N VAL A 258 -12.24 -12.59 26.97
CA VAL A 258 -12.63 -11.35 26.29
C VAL A 258 -13.67 -11.72 25.23
N THR A 259 -14.83 -11.08 25.27
CA THR A 259 -15.87 -11.27 24.26
C THR A 259 -15.60 -10.35 23.10
N VAL A 260 -15.48 -10.90 21.90
CA VAL A 260 -15.31 -10.15 20.65
C VAL A 260 -16.63 -10.14 19.90
N THR A 261 -17.10 -8.96 19.53
CA THR A 261 -18.33 -8.74 18.76
C THR A 261 -17.97 -8.20 17.39
N VAL A 262 -18.53 -8.84 16.37
CA VAL A 262 -18.40 -8.46 14.97
C VAL A 262 -19.77 -7.99 14.47
N ASP A 263 -19.85 -6.77 13.96
CA ASP A 263 -21.08 -6.17 13.44
C ASP A 263 -20.98 -5.89 11.94
N ALA A 264 -21.72 -6.67 11.14
CA ALA A 264 -21.80 -6.52 9.69
C ALA A 264 -22.89 -5.52 9.25
N ALA A 265 -23.65 -4.94 10.18
CA ALA A 265 -24.78 -4.08 9.85
C ALA A 265 -24.32 -2.84 9.06
N GLY A 266 -24.94 -2.61 7.90
CA GLY A 266 -24.64 -1.45 7.05
C GLY A 266 -23.35 -1.56 6.24
N LEU A 267 -22.58 -2.63 6.39
CA LEU A 267 -21.37 -2.86 5.61
C LEU A 267 -21.70 -3.38 4.21
N ALA A 268 -20.89 -2.97 3.24
CA ALA A 268 -20.93 -3.53 1.89
C ALA A 268 -20.38 -4.98 1.91
N PRO A 269 -20.85 -5.88 1.04
CA PRO A 269 -20.26 -7.21 0.90
C PRO A 269 -18.77 -7.15 0.56
N GLY A 270 -17.98 -8.04 1.17
CA GLY A 270 -16.52 -8.10 1.01
C GLY A 270 -15.81 -8.67 2.23
N LEU A 271 -14.51 -8.90 2.07
CA LEU A 271 -13.60 -9.28 3.15
C LEU A 271 -13.17 -8.03 3.96
N TYR A 272 -13.40 -8.06 5.26
CA TYR A 272 -12.95 -7.07 6.23
C TYR A 272 -11.93 -7.71 7.17
N GLN A 273 -10.84 -7.01 7.43
CA GLN A 273 -9.75 -7.52 8.24
C GLN A 273 -9.35 -6.50 9.29
N ALA A 274 -9.12 -6.99 10.50
CA ALA A 274 -8.62 -6.23 11.62
C ALA A 274 -7.76 -7.14 12.50
N GLN A 275 -7.14 -6.55 13.51
CA GLN A 275 -6.44 -7.29 14.54
C GLN A 275 -6.85 -6.72 15.90
N ILE A 276 -7.01 -7.59 16.88
CA ILE A 276 -7.15 -7.20 18.26
C ILE A 276 -5.77 -7.24 18.88
N LEU A 277 -5.37 -6.08 19.38
CA LEU A 277 -4.10 -5.93 20.07
C LEU A 277 -4.33 -5.98 21.58
N VAL A 278 -3.44 -6.67 22.29
CA VAL A 278 -3.49 -6.77 23.74
C VAL A 278 -2.29 -6.06 24.33
N GLU A 279 -2.49 -4.83 24.78
CA GLU A 279 -1.51 -4.12 25.60
C GLU A 279 -1.37 -4.81 26.97
N THR A 280 -0.14 -5.07 27.39
CA THR A 280 0.13 -5.90 28.57
C THR A 280 1.47 -5.54 29.21
N ASN A 281 1.60 -5.82 30.51
CA ASN A 281 2.84 -5.64 31.28
C ASN A 281 3.60 -6.97 31.49
N THR A 282 3.23 -8.03 30.78
CA THR A 282 3.88 -9.33 30.86
C THR A 282 5.23 -9.33 30.13
N PRO A 283 6.27 -10.02 30.64
CA PRO A 283 7.57 -10.10 29.97
C PRO A 283 7.59 -11.10 28.80
N TYR A 284 6.43 -11.52 28.30
CA TYR A 284 6.27 -12.53 27.25
C TYR A 284 5.59 -11.90 26.04
N ASP A 285 5.94 -12.34 24.83
CA ASP A 285 5.28 -11.89 23.61
C ASP A 285 3.80 -12.33 23.61
N VAL A 286 2.91 -11.37 23.38
CA VAL A 286 1.48 -11.61 23.18
C VAL A 286 1.13 -11.27 21.73
N PRO A 287 0.91 -12.28 20.87
CA PRO A 287 0.62 -12.02 19.47
C PRO A 287 -0.74 -11.35 19.30
N ALA A 288 -0.85 -10.45 18.32
CA ALA A 288 -2.12 -9.88 17.92
C ALA A 288 -3.08 -10.97 17.42
N VAL A 289 -4.37 -10.81 17.71
CA VAL A 289 -5.42 -11.75 17.27
C VAL A 289 -6.02 -11.22 15.97
N GLY A 290 -5.68 -11.85 14.85
CA GLY A 290 -6.27 -11.52 13.56
C GLY A 290 -7.77 -11.83 13.53
N VAL A 291 -8.57 -10.89 13.05
CA VAL A 291 -10.01 -11.03 12.84
C VAL A 291 -10.32 -10.80 11.38
N ASN A 292 -10.83 -11.84 10.72
CA ASN A 292 -11.36 -11.73 9.37
C ASN A 292 -12.89 -11.87 9.44
N MET A 293 -13.61 -10.87 8.94
CA MET A 293 -15.04 -10.91 8.75
C MET A 293 -15.35 -10.93 7.26
N LEU A 294 -16.23 -11.84 6.87
CA LEU A 294 -16.75 -11.90 5.51
C LEU A 294 -18.20 -11.44 5.48
N VAL A 295 -18.47 -10.32 4.80
CA VAL A 295 -19.83 -9.88 4.51
C VAL A 295 -20.24 -10.48 3.17
N ALA A 296 -21.15 -11.44 3.19
CA ALA A 296 -21.50 -12.23 2.02
C ALA A 296 -22.34 -11.45 0.98
N PHE A 297 -22.11 -11.71 -0.31
CA PHE A 297 -23.11 -11.42 -1.34
C PHE A 297 -24.26 -12.43 -1.25
N LEU A 298 -25.49 -11.95 -1.46
CA LEU A 298 -26.72 -12.77 -1.33
C LEU A 298 -26.81 -13.89 -2.38
N ASP A 299 -26.13 -13.75 -3.52
CA ASP A 299 -26.12 -14.68 -4.64
C ASP A 299 -24.77 -15.41 -4.82
N VAL A 300 -23.89 -15.36 -3.81
CA VAL A 300 -22.61 -16.08 -3.77
C VAL A 300 -22.58 -16.96 -2.53
N PRO A 301 -23.25 -18.14 -2.56
CA PRO A 301 -23.30 -19.03 -1.41
C PRO A 301 -21.93 -19.64 -1.11
N ALA A 302 -21.72 -20.07 0.13
CA ALA A 302 -20.48 -20.71 0.57
C ALA A 302 -20.13 -21.93 -0.28
N GLY A 303 -18.86 -22.03 -0.69
CA GLY A 303 -18.33 -23.08 -1.56
C GLY A 303 -18.76 -22.96 -3.03
N SER A 304 -19.46 -21.88 -3.42
CA SER A 304 -19.72 -21.62 -4.84
C SER A 304 -18.44 -21.26 -5.58
N ARG A 305 -18.43 -21.44 -6.91
CA ARG A 305 -17.24 -21.18 -7.72
C ARG A 305 -16.80 -19.72 -7.55
N GLY A 306 -15.57 -19.54 -7.09
CA GLY A 306 -14.96 -18.23 -6.92
C GLY A 306 -15.45 -17.48 -5.68
N ASP A 307 -16.09 -18.14 -4.70
CA ASP A 307 -16.63 -17.46 -3.53
C ASP A 307 -15.56 -16.64 -2.78
N GLY A 308 -14.40 -17.24 -2.51
CA GLY A 308 -13.31 -16.57 -1.82
C GLY A 308 -12.70 -15.44 -2.63
N GLU A 309 -12.55 -15.62 -3.94
CA GLU A 309 -12.02 -14.61 -4.85
C GLU A 309 -12.98 -13.43 -5.04
N ILE A 310 -14.28 -13.70 -5.12
CA ILE A 310 -15.31 -12.67 -5.26
C ILE A 310 -15.32 -11.76 -4.03
N HIS A 311 -15.36 -12.34 -2.83
CA HIS A 311 -15.39 -11.55 -1.61
C HIS A 311 -14.04 -10.90 -1.29
N GLY A 312 -12.92 -11.57 -1.63
CA GLY A 312 -11.59 -10.98 -1.54
C GLY A 312 -11.44 -9.75 -2.43
N LEU A 313 -11.87 -9.85 -3.68
CA LEU A 313 -11.85 -8.73 -4.63
C LEU A 313 -12.78 -7.59 -4.20
N ALA A 314 -13.92 -7.91 -3.59
CA ALA A 314 -14.83 -6.91 -3.01
C ALA A 314 -14.25 -6.25 -1.75
N GLY A 315 -13.59 -7.01 -0.88
CA GLY A 315 -12.88 -6.51 0.29
C GLY A 315 -11.70 -5.60 -0.07
N ALA A 316 -11.03 -5.91 -1.18
CA ALA A 316 -10.04 -5.04 -1.79
C ALA A 316 -10.63 -3.75 -2.39
N GLY A 317 -11.96 -3.57 -2.45
CA GLY A 317 -12.60 -2.36 -2.98
C GLY A 317 -12.67 -2.28 -4.51
N ILE A 318 -12.37 -3.37 -5.22
CA ILE A 318 -12.39 -3.40 -6.69
C ILE A 318 -13.83 -3.49 -7.23
N THR A 319 -14.72 -4.18 -6.51
CA THR A 319 -16.11 -4.39 -6.89
C THR A 319 -17.08 -4.25 -5.72
N TYR A 320 -18.27 -3.72 -5.98
CA TYR A 320 -19.38 -3.62 -5.03
C TYR A 320 -20.58 -4.49 -5.44
N GLY A 321 -20.37 -5.43 -6.37
CA GLY A 321 -21.42 -6.24 -6.95
C GLY A 321 -22.23 -5.53 -8.04
N CYS A 322 -23.46 -5.98 -8.24
CA CYS A 322 -24.42 -5.46 -9.22
C CYS A 322 -25.61 -4.73 -8.56
N GLY A 323 -25.59 -4.56 -7.24
CA GLY A 323 -26.63 -3.89 -6.46
C GLY A 323 -27.51 -4.85 -5.66
N ALA A 324 -28.29 -4.29 -4.73
CA ALA A 324 -29.20 -5.04 -3.84
C ALA A 324 -28.52 -6.20 -3.06
N GLY A 325 -27.23 -6.07 -2.73
CA GLY A 325 -26.46 -7.11 -2.05
C GLY A 325 -26.01 -8.29 -2.92
N ASN A 326 -26.16 -8.20 -4.25
CA ASN A 326 -25.79 -9.27 -5.18
C ASN A 326 -24.48 -8.95 -5.93
N PHE A 327 -23.75 -10.00 -6.31
CA PHE A 327 -22.56 -9.94 -7.16
C PHE A 327 -22.87 -10.15 -8.65
N CYS A 328 -23.93 -10.92 -8.97
CA CYS A 328 -24.30 -11.39 -10.31
C CYS A 328 -23.22 -12.27 -10.97
N PRO A 329 -22.86 -13.45 -10.38
CA PRO A 329 -21.69 -14.24 -10.79
C PRO A 329 -21.69 -14.67 -12.26
N ASN A 330 -22.87 -15.04 -12.79
CA ASN A 330 -23.02 -15.50 -14.18
C ASN A 330 -23.22 -14.35 -15.18
N GLY A 331 -23.27 -13.09 -14.73
CA GLY A 331 -23.39 -11.95 -15.62
C GLY A 331 -22.14 -11.82 -16.49
N LEU A 332 -22.33 -11.69 -17.82
CA LEU A 332 -21.22 -11.44 -18.73
C LEU A 332 -20.64 -10.04 -18.47
N GLN A 333 -19.32 -9.95 -18.45
CA GLN A 333 -18.63 -8.71 -18.11
C GLN A 333 -18.33 -7.90 -19.36
N THR A 334 -18.67 -6.60 -19.33
CA THR A 334 -18.37 -5.69 -20.42
C THR A 334 -16.94 -5.18 -20.33
N ARG A 335 -16.38 -4.77 -21.47
CA ARG A 335 -15.05 -4.17 -21.56
C ARG A 335 -14.89 -2.93 -20.67
N ARG A 336 -15.96 -2.14 -20.52
CA ARG A 336 -16.03 -0.98 -19.61
C ARG A 336 -15.80 -1.38 -18.15
N VAL A 337 -16.55 -2.36 -17.64
CA VAL A 337 -16.40 -2.81 -16.24
C VAL A 337 -15.03 -3.46 -16.03
N PHE A 338 -14.54 -4.20 -17.03
CA PHE A 338 -13.21 -4.80 -16.96
C PHE A 338 -12.08 -3.75 -16.96
N ALA A 339 -12.23 -2.64 -17.68
CA ALA A 339 -11.29 -1.51 -17.59
C ALA A 339 -11.24 -0.94 -16.17
N VAL A 340 -12.40 -0.71 -15.53
CA VAL A 340 -12.45 -0.22 -14.15
C VAL A 340 -11.79 -1.20 -13.17
N TRP A 341 -12.14 -2.49 -13.25
CA TRP A 341 -11.59 -3.49 -12.34
C TRP A 341 -10.10 -3.71 -12.56
N GLY A 342 -9.67 -3.89 -13.81
CA GLY A 342 -8.28 -4.14 -14.16
C GLY A 342 -7.36 -2.99 -13.76
N MET A 343 -7.77 -1.74 -14.03
CA MET A 343 -6.99 -0.56 -13.64
C MET A 343 -6.90 -0.41 -12.12
N ARG A 344 -8.00 -0.60 -11.38
CA ARG A 344 -7.95 -0.58 -9.91
C ARG A 344 -7.14 -1.74 -9.33
N SER A 345 -7.13 -2.89 -10.00
CA SER A 345 -6.29 -4.00 -9.56
C SER A 345 -4.80 -3.71 -9.77
N ALA A 346 -4.44 -3.07 -10.88
CA ALA A 346 -3.04 -2.76 -11.21
C ALA A 346 -2.49 -1.52 -10.49
N PHE A 347 -3.32 -0.52 -10.20
CA PHE A 347 -2.90 0.78 -9.64
C PHE A 347 -3.46 1.08 -8.25
N GLY A 348 -4.15 0.11 -7.64
CA GLY A 348 -4.77 0.22 -6.32
C GLY A 348 -6.26 0.59 -6.36
N PRO A 349 -7.03 0.18 -5.35
CA PRO A 349 -8.49 0.28 -5.36
C PRO A 349 -9.04 1.70 -5.28
N THR A 350 -8.24 2.63 -4.76
CA THR A 350 -8.56 4.06 -4.72
C THR A 350 -8.04 4.82 -5.94
N TYR A 351 -7.50 4.14 -6.95
CA TYR A 351 -7.03 4.78 -8.17
C TYR A 351 -8.14 5.61 -8.83
N VAL A 352 -7.82 6.89 -9.06
CA VAL A 352 -8.66 7.85 -9.78
C VAL A 352 -7.90 8.29 -11.03
N PRO A 353 -8.31 7.85 -12.24
CA PRO A 353 -7.68 8.28 -13.47
C PRO A 353 -7.90 9.78 -13.75
N PRO A 354 -7.12 10.38 -14.65
CA PRO A 354 -7.43 11.71 -15.19
C PRO A 354 -8.86 11.78 -15.73
N ARG A 355 -9.49 12.95 -15.62
CA ARG A 355 -10.84 13.16 -16.15
C ARG A 355 -10.87 12.87 -17.65
N ALA A 356 -11.85 12.06 -18.07
CA ALA A 356 -12.08 11.79 -19.49
C ALA A 356 -12.41 13.06 -20.29
N MET A 357 -11.89 13.11 -21.52
CA MET A 357 -12.10 14.20 -22.49
C MET A 357 -12.97 13.78 -23.68
N GLY A 358 -13.37 12.52 -23.78
CA GLY A 358 -14.11 11.95 -24.91
C GLY A 358 -13.20 11.63 -26.10
N VAL A 359 -11.91 11.41 -25.86
CA VAL A 359 -10.90 11.09 -26.89
C VAL A 359 -9.94 10.03 -26.33
N PRO A 360 -9.47 9.06 -27.15
CA PRO A 360 -9.56 9.00 -28.60
C PRO A 360 -10.82 8.32 -29.17
N PHE A 361 -11.74 7.85 -28.34
CA PHE A 361 -12.84 6.97 -28.77
C PHE A 361 -14.18 7.71 -28.96
N ASP A 362 -14.79 7.53 -30.13
CA ASP A 362 -16.06 8.17 -30.50
C ASP A 362 -17.27 7.53 -29.77
N ASP A 363 -17.11 6.32 -29.24
CA ASP A 363 -18.15 5.57 -28.52
C ASP A 363 -18.00 5.63 -26.99
N VAL A 364 -17.14 6.52 -26.48
CA VAL A 364 -16.93 6.74 -25.04
C VAL A 364 -17.23 8.20 -24.72
N ALA A 365 -18.43 8.46 -24.18
CA ALA A 365 -18.79 9.79 -23.74
C ALA A 365 -18.00 10.16 -22.45
N PRO A 366 -17.43 11.38 -22.34
CA PRO A 366 -16.54 11.76 -21.23
C PRO A 366 -17.17 11.76 -19.83
N ASP A 367 -18.50 11.84 -19.74
CA ASP A 367 -19.20 11.76 -18.45
C ASP A 367 -19.87 10.37 -18.24
N SER A 368 -19.63 9.40 -19.14
CA SER A 368 -20.14 8.04 -18.97
C SER A 368 -19.33 7.27 -17.93
N PHE A 369 -20.00 6.35 -17.22
CA PHE A 369 -19.34 5.49 -16.21
C PHE A 369 -18.09 4.81 -16.78
N GLY A 370 -16.96 4.94 -16.09
CA GLY A 370 -15.69 4.31 -16.47
C GLY A 370 -15.00 4.90 -17.70
N SER A 371 -15.45 6.04 -18.23
CA SER A 371 -14.80 6.70 -19.37
C SER A 371 -13.37 7.14 -19.06
N ASP A 372 -13.14 7.67 -17.86
CA ASP A 372 -11.83 8.03 -17.30
C ASP A 372 -10.88 6.82 -17.26
N PHE A 373 -11.37 5.69 -16.76
CA PHE A 373 -10.60 4.43 -16.75
C PHE A 373 -10.28 3.94 -18.15
N ILE A 374 -11.23 4.02 -19.08
CA ILE A 374 -11.05 3.59 -20.47
C ILE A 374 -9.99 4.45 -21.18
N GLU A 375 -10.09 5.77 -21.07
CA GLU A 375 -9.17 6.69 -21.73
C GLU A 375 -7.75 6.55 -21.19
N ASP A 376 -7.59 6.48 -19.87
CA ASP A 376 -6.28 6.30 -19.25
C ASP A 376 -5.67 4.93 -19.55
N ALA A 377 -6.47 3.86 -19.50
CA ALA A 377 -6.01 2.51 -19.87
C ALA A 377 -5.54 2.44 -21.33
N ALA A 378 -6.23 3.13 -22.24
CA ALA A 378 -5.85 3.21 -23.65
C ALA A 378 -4.62 4.10 -23.88
N ALA A 379 -4.53 5.24 -23.19
CA ALA A 379 -3.37 6.13 -23.25
C ALA A 379 -2.08 5.43 -22.79
N ARG A 380 -2.20 4.51 -21.82
CA ARG A 380 -1.11 3.66 -21.34
C ARG A 380 -0.83 2.43 -22.20
N GLY A 381 -1.59 2.19 -23.27
CA GLY A 381 -1.43 1.01 -24.13
C GLY A 381 -1.82 -0.33 -23.49
N LEU A 382 -2.50 -0.28 -22.34
CA LEU A 382 -2.91 -1.46 -21.55
C LEU A 382 -4.17 -2.10 -22.13
N PHE A 383 -5.10 -1.27 -22.64
CA PHE A 383 -6.31 -1.71 -23.32
C PHE A 383 -6.29 -1.25 -24.78
N GLY A 384 -6.57 -2.18 -25.70
CA GLY A 384 -6.74 -1.86 -27.13
C GLY A 384 -8.20 -1.55 -27.46
N GLY A 385 -8.44 -0.74 -28.50
CA GLY A 385 -9.78 -0.54 -29.07
C GLY A 385 -10.25 -1.73 -29.90
N CYS A 386 -11.55 -1.76 -30.24
CA CYS A 386 -12.16 -2.76 -31.13
C CYS A 386 -12.18 -2.33 -32.61
N GLY A 387 -11.78 -1.09 -32.89
CA GLY A 387 -11.79 -0.52 -34.23
C GLY A 387 -11.18 0.88 -34.26
N VAL A 388 -11.21 1.51 -35.43
CA VAL A 388 -10.71 2.88 -35.59
C VAL A 388 -11.55 3.82 -34.73
N ARG A 389 -10.92 4.43 -33.72
CA ARG A 389 -11.57 5.32 -32.74
C ARG A 389 -12.76 4.69 -32.01
N LEU A 390 -12.80 3.36 -31.86
CA LEU A 390 -13.84 2.66 -31.10
C LEU A 390 -13.23 1.80 -29.99
N PHE A 391 -13.80 1.90 -28.79
CA PHE A 391 -13.43 1.06 -27.65
C PHE A 391 -14.35 -0.17 -27.50
N CYS A 392 -15.60 -0.07 -27.97
CA CYS A 392 -16.69 -1.02 -27.74
C CYS A 392 -16.94 -1.29 -26.25
N PRO A 393 -17.25 -0.27 -25.45
CA PRO A 393 -17.28 -0.39 -23.99
C PRO A 393 -18.31 -1.41 -23.48
N ASP A 394 -19.42 -1.59 -24.19
CA ASP A 394 -20.51 -2.45 -23.76
C ASP A 394 -20.45 -3.85 -24.40
N SER A 395 -19.40 -4.12 -25.19
CA SER A 395 -19.14 -5.48 -25.69
C SER A 395 -18.60 -6.38 -24.58
N ILE A 396 -18.96 -7.66 -24.65
CA ILE A 396 -18.50 -8.68 -23.71
C ILE A 396 -17.02 -8.95 -23.91
N VAL A 397 -16.28 -9.06 -22.80
CA VAL A 397 -14.87 -9.45 -22.85
C VAL A 397 -14.78 -10.92 -23.23
N GLN A 398 -13.97 -11.22 -24.25
CA GLN A 398 -13.64 -12.58 -24.63
C GLN A 398 -12.42 -13.07 -23.86
N ARG A 399 -12.32 -14.37 -23.60
CA ARG A 399 -11.21 -14.99 -22.84
C ARG A 399 -9.84 -14.70 -23.44
N GLY A 400 -9.71 -14.70 -24.77
CA GLY A 400 -8.47 -14.39 -25.48
C GLY A 400 -8.01 -12.94 -25.25
N ASP A 401 -8.95 -11.99 -25.29
CA ASP A 401 -8.67 -10.58 -25.03
C ASP A 401 -8.33 -10.32 -23.56
N ALA A 402 -9.00 -11.02 -22.63
CA ALA A 402 -8.67 -10.97 -21.21
C ALA A 402 -7.23 -11.44 -20.96
N ALA A 403 -6.77 -12.49 -21.64
CA ALA A 403 -5.39 -12.98 -21.53
C ALA A 403 -4.35 -11.90 -21.88
N VAL A 404 -4.54 -11.24 -23.03
CA VAL A 404 -3.65 -10.14 -23.47
C VAL A 404 -3.69 -8.99 -22.46
N THR A 405 -4.89 -8.57 -22.06
CA THR A 405 -5.08 -7.40 -21.21
C THR A 405 -4.52 -7.62 -19.80
N LEU A 406 -4.74 -8.78 -19.19
CA LEU A 406 -4.21 -9.08 -17.85
C LEU A 406 -2.68 -9.09 -17.82
N LEU A 407 -2.04 -9.68 -18.82
CA LEU A 407 -0.58 -9.67 -18.91
C LEU A 407 -0.02 -8.26 -19.12
N LYS A 408 -0.69 -7.44 -19.93
CA LYS A 408 -0.32 -6.02 -20.07
C LYS A 408 -0.51 -5.23 -18.78
N LEU A 409 -1.58 -5.48 -18.04
CA LEU A 409 -1.79 -4.83 -16.74
C LEU A 409 -0.72 -5.23 -15.72
N LEU A 410 -0.21 -6.47 -15.78
CA LEU A 410 0.84 -6.95 -14.88
C LEU A 410 2.24 -6.46 -15.26
N GLU A 411 2.55 -6.45 -16.55
CA GLU A 411 3.94 -6.30 -17.03
C GLU A 411 4.18 -4.97 -17.77
N GLY A 412 3.11 -4.21 -18.03
CA GLY A 412 3.12 -2.99 -18.83
C GLY A 412 2.85 -3.21 -20.32
N PRO A 413 2.69 -2.12 -21.09
CA PRO A 413 2.26 -2.17 -22.49
C PRO A 413 3.31 -2.74 -23.46
N GLU A 414 4.59 -2.66 -23.10
CA GLU A 414 5.73 -3.11 -23.92
C GLU A 414 6.07 -4.58 -23.70
N TYR A 415 5.39 -5.26 -22.78
CA TYR A 415 5.64 -6.67 -22.52
C TYR A 415 5.35 -7.52 -23.76
N SER A 416 6.28 -8.43 -24.06
CA SER A 416 6.11 -9.46 -25.08
C SER A 416 6.26 -10.83 -24.42
N PRO A 417 5.23 -11.69 -24.46
CA PRO A 417 5.36 -13.05 -23.96
C PRO A 417 6.39 -13.87 -24.77
N PRO A 418 6.92 -14.97 -24.19
CA PRO A 418 7.73 -15.94 -24.91
C PRO A 418 6.99 -16.51 -26.13
N GLU A 419 7.76 -16.94 -27.14
CA GLU A 419 7.23 -17.55 -28.36
C GLU A 419 6.30 -18.74 -28.04
N PRO A 420 5.15 -18.85 -28.74
CA PRO A 420 4.20 -19.91 -28.49
C PRO A 420 4.75 -21.28 -28.92
N THR A 421 4.44 -22.29 -28.13
CA THR A 421 4.86 -23.68 -28.30
C THR A 421 3.79 -24.56 -28.95
N GLY A 422 2.58 -24.02 -29.15
CA GLY A 422 1.44 -24.72 -29.73
C GLY A 422 0.62 -25.50 -28.71
N LEU A 423 0.43 -24.96 -27.49
CA LEU A 423 -0.35 -25.63 -26.44
C LEU A 423 -1.84 -25.77 -26.80
N PHE A 424 -2.37 -24.83 -27.59
CA PHE A 424 -3.78 -24.76 -27.94
C PHE A 424 -3.98 -24.75 -29.45
N THR A 425 -5.00 -25.49 -29.90
CA THR A 425 -5.32 -25.69 -31.32
C THR A 425 -6.34 -24.69 -31.86
N ASP A 426 -7.03 -23.97 -30.97
CA ASP A 426 -8.15 -23.07 -31.27
C ASP A 426 -7.79 -21.58 -31.09
N VAL A 427 -6.51 -21.24 -30.89
CA VAL A 427 -6.06 -19.87 -30.66
C VAL A 427 -5.41 -19.30 -31.92
N ALA A 428 -5.83 -18.10 -32.30
CA ALA A 428 -5.24 -17.40 -33.44
C ALA A 428 -3.74 -17.12 -33.21
N PRO A 429 -2.89 -17.18 -34.26
CA PRO A 429 -1.44 -16.96 -34.11
C PRO A 429 -1.06 -15.66 -33.39
N SER A 430 -1.83 -14.59 -33.58
CA SER A 430 -1.60 -13.29 -32.92
C SER A 430 -1.84 -13.29 -31.41
N GLN A 431 -2.59 -14.25 -30.88
CA GLN A 431 -2.91 -14.37 -29.45
C GLN A 431 -2.21 -15.56 -28.78
N ALA A 432 -1.61 -16.47 -29.54
CA ALA A 432 -1.06 -17.72 -29.04
C ALA A 432 -0.03 -17.51 -27.91
N ALA A 433 0.93 -16.60 -28.08
CA ALA A 433 1.95 -16.31 -27.07
C ALA A 433 1.35 -15.85 -25.74
N TRP A 434 0.38 -14.92 -25.80
CA TRP A 434 -0.31 -14.37 -24.64
C TRP A 434 -1.14 -15.41 -23.90
N VAL A 435 -1.87 -16.23 -24.65
CA VAL A 435 -2.73 -17.28 -24.09
C VAL A 435 -1.89 -18.37 -23.41
N GLU A 436 -0.78 -18.79 -24.03
CA GLU A 436 0.11 -19.77 -23.41
C GLU A 436 0.77 -19.23 -22.15
N GLU A 437 1.20 -17.97 -22.16
CA GLU A 437 1.80 -17.32 -21.00
C GLU A 437 0.81 -17.20 -19.84
N VAL A 438 -0.40 -16.71 -20.08
CA VAL A 438 -1.39 -16.50 -19.02
C VAL A 438 -1.80 -17.84 -18.38
N THR A 439 -1.86 -18.93 -19.17
CA THR A 439 -2.11 -20.27 -18.65
C THR A 439 -0.91 -20.82 -17.90
N ARG A 440 0.32 -20.60 -18.37
CA ARG A 440 1.54 -21.05 -17.66
C ARG A 440 1.67 -20.39 -16.28
N ARG A 441 1.24 -19.14 -16.17
CA ARG A 441 1.16 -18.41 -14.90
C ARG A 441 -0.01 -18.84 -14.01
N GLY A 442 -0.88 -19.73 -14.50
CA GLY A 442 -2.06 -20.20 -13.77
C GLY A 442 -3.16 -19.15 -13.63
N ILE A 443 -3.11 -18.04 -14.37
CA ILE A 443 -4.07 -16.94 -14.25
C ILE A 443 -5.39 -17.30 -14.92
N ILE A 444 -5.36 -17.71 -16.20
CA ILE A 444 -6.54 -18.22 -16.93
C ILE A 444 -6.35 -19.69 -17.28
N ASP A 445 -7.21 -20.53 -16.73
CA ASP A 445 -7.25 -21.97 -17.01
C ASP A 445 -7.78 -22.24 -18.43
N ALA A 446 -7.27 -23.26 -19.10
CA ALA A 446 -7.80 -23.75 -20.37
C ALA A 446 -9.23 -24.30 -20.23
N CYS A 447 -10.04 -24.25 -21.30
CA CYS A 447 -11.39 -24.81 -21.28
C CYS A 447 -11.41 -26.33 -21.60
N GLY A 448 -10.32 -26.87 -22.11
CA GLY A 448 -10.13 -28.28 -22.40
C GLY A 448 -8.65 -28.65 -22.48
N THR A 449 -8.34 -29.89 -22.84
CA THR A 449 -6.96 -30.41 -22.86
C THR A 449 -6.07 -29.76 -23.92
N THR A 450 -6.64 -29.33 -25.05
CA THR A 450 -5.92 -28.71 -26.18
C THR A 450 -6.66 -27.48 -26.73
N THR A 451 -7.58 -26.92 -25.93
CA THR A 451 -8.46 -25.82 -26.30
C THR A 451 -8.53 -24.78 -25.21
N PHE A 452 -8.42 -23.50 -25.58
CA PHE A 452 -8.52 -22.36 -24.66
C PHE A 452 -9.90 -21.69 -24.67
N CYS A 453 -10.66 -21.86 -25.76
CA CYS A 453 -11.92 -21.18 -26.05
C CYS A 453 -11.77 -19.65 -26.06
N PRO A 454 -10.90 -19.07 -26.91
CA PRO A 454 -10.56 -17.64 -26.85
C PRO A 454 -11.77 -16.72 -27.11
N ASP A 455 -12.69 -17.14 -27.99
CA ASP A 455 -13.86 -16.33 -28.39
C ASP A 455 -15.03 -16.37 -27.41
N ALA A 456 -14.97 -17.24 -26.39
CA ALA A 456 -16.04 -17.35 -25.41
C ALA A 456 -16.05 -16.12 -24.48
N GLY A 457 -17.24 -15.55 -24.29
CA GLY A 457 -17.44 -14.44 -23.37
C GLY A 457 -17.24 -14.87 -21.92
N SER A 458 -16.56 -14.06 -21.12
CA SER A 458 -16.26 -14.32 -19.72
C SER A 458 -17.26 -13.66 -18.77
N ASN A 459 -17.56 -14.35 -17.68
CA ASN A 459 -18.49 -13.87 -16.66
C ASN A 459 -17.74 -13.20 -15.50
N ARG A 460 -18.50 -12.53 -14.62
CA ARG A 460 -17.95 -11.80 -13.47
C ARG A 460 -17.16 -12.67 -12.50
N THR A 461 -17.56 -13.93 -12.32
CA THR A 461 -16.79 -14.89 -11.52
C THR A 461 -15.42 -15.19 -12.14
N ASP A 462 -15.35 -15.38 -13.46
CA ASP A 462 -14.08 -15.59 -14.16
C ASP A 462 -13.12 -14.42 -13.93
N HIS A 463 -13.61 -13.20 -14.14
CA HIS A 463 -12.80 -11.99 -13.92
C HIS A 463 -12.35 -11.84 -12.47
N ALA A 464 -13.20 -12.19 -11.49
CA ALA A 464 -12.81 -12.14 -10.09
C ALA A 464 -11.64 -13.09 -9.80
N ILE A 465 -11.75 -14.35 -10.25
CA ILE A 465 -10.69 -15.36 -10.08
C ILE A 465 -9.40 -14.90 -10.76
N TRP A 466 -9.48 -14.42 -12.00
CA TRP A 466 -8.29 -14.03 -12.75
C TRP A 466 -7.57 -12.84 -12.15
N LEU A 467 -8.30 -11.83 -11.67
CA LEU A 467 -7.69 -10.66 -11.02
C LEU A 467 -7.04 -11.04 -9.68
N VAL A 468 -7.69 -11.90 -8.89
CA VAL A 468 -7.08 -12.41 -7.64
C VAL A 468 -5.79 -13.17 -7.93
N ARG A 469 -5.79 -14.07 -8.92
CA ARG A 469 -4.59 -14.82 -9.30
C ARG A 469 -3.50 -13.94 -9.91
N ALA A 470 -3.88 -12.91 -10.67
CA ALA A 470 -2.94 -11.99 -11.31
C ALA A 470 -2.24 -11.07 -10.28
N PHE A 471 -3.00 -10.48 -9.36
CA PHE A 471 -2.52 -9.41 -8.48
C PHE A 471 -2.34 -9.83 -7.00
N GLY A 472 -2.54 -11.11 -6.69
CA GLY A 472 -2.24 -11.67 -5.36
C GLY A 472 -3.18 -11.21 -4.25
N PHE A 473 -4.42 -10.81 -4.57
CA PHE A 473 -5.41 -10.44 -3.55
C PHE A 473 -5.71 -11.62 -2.61
N GLN A 474 -5.98 -11.32 -1.34
CA GLN A 474 -6.35 -12.34 -0.37
C GLN A 474 -7.73 -12.93 -0.69
N SER A 475 -7.81 -14.26 -0.77
CA SER A 475 -9.07 -15.01 -0.89
C SER A 475 -9.50 -15.55 0.48
N LEU A 476 -10.80 -15.42 0.81
CA LEU A 476 -11.38 -16.06 2.00
C LEU A 476 -12.78 -16.58 1.66
N SER A 477 -12.94 -17.91 1.66
CA SER A 477 -14.25 -18.56 1.45
C SER A 477 -15.15 -18.43 2.69
N LEU A 478 -16.47 -18.48 2.47
CA LEU A 478 -17.48 -18.50 3.54
C LEU A 478 -17.46 -19.79 4.37
#